data_AF-A0A2E6J816-F1
#
_entry.id   AF-A0A2E6J816-F1
#
_cell.length_a   1.000
_cell.length_b   1.000
_cell.length_c   1.000
_cell.angle_alpha   90.00
_cell.angle_beta   90.00
_cell.angle_gamma   90.00
#
_symmetry.space_group_name_H-M   'P 1'
#
loop_
_entity.id
_entity.type
_entity.pdbx_description
1 polymer ?
#
loop_
_entity_poly.entity_id
_entity_poly.type
_entity_poly.pdbx_seq_one_letter_code
_entity_poly.pdbx_strand_id
1 'polypeptide(L)' 'MSSINLKQIKAKISMIEFHVKSIQSDIDGRHFDNWNGEASQIWKEIFREISAMEDSERTEALELIREQWMDYLKHFASI' A
#
# COMPACT_ATOMS: atom_id res chain seq x y z
N MET A 1 -12.18 12.61 15.08
CA MET A 1 -10.75 12.23 14.93
C MET A 1 -10.48 11.42 13.66
N SER A 2 -11.52 10.98 12.91
CA SER A 2 -11.43 10.19 11.65
C SER A 2 -10.53 10.75 10.54
N SER A 3 -10.46 12.07 10.37
CA SER A 3 -9.90 12.67 9.15
C SER A 3 -8.37 12.58 9.05
N ILE A 4 -7.68 12.31 10.16
CA ILE A 4 -6.21 12.20 10.21
C ILE A 4 -5.78 10.82 9.70
N ASN A 5 -6.48 9.76 10.12
CA ASN A 5 -6.17 8.38 9.76
C ASN A 5 -6.29 8.14 8.25
N LEU A 6 -7.38 8.61 7.62
CA LEU A 6 -7.55 8.50 6.17
C LEU A 6 -6.51 9.31 5.37
N LYS A 7 -6.08 10.47 5.88
CA LYS A 7 -5.00 11.26 5.25
C LYS A 7 -3.66 10.52 5.30
N GLN A 8 -3.35 9.87 6.42
CA GLN A 8 -2.14 9.07 6.56
C GLN A 8 -2.15 7.86 5.61
N ILE A 9 -3.28 7.16 5.51
CA ILE A 9 -3.45 6.07 4.54
C ILE A 9 -3.20 6.58 3.11
N LYS A 10 -3.78 7.72 2.71
CA LYS A 10 -3.54 8.31 1.38
C LYS A 10 -2.07 8.60 1.12
N ALA A 11 -1.35 9.15 2.10
CA ALA A 11 0.08 9.41 1.96
C ALA A 11 0.89 8.12 1.73
N LYS A 12 0.56 7.05 2.47
CA LYS A 12 1.20 5.74 2.31
C LYS A 12 0.88 5.10 0.96
N ILE A 13 -0.34 5.25 0.46
CA ILE A 13 -0.70 4.82 -0.91
C ILE A 13 0.20 5.51 -1.93
N SER A 14 0.41 6.84 -1.83
CA SER A 14 1.29 7.56 -2.75
C SER A 14 2.75 7.05 -2.69
N MET A 15 3.23 6.61 -1.53
CA MET A 15 4.55 5.99 -1.41
C MET A 15 4.58 4.62 -2.10
N ILE A 16 3.55 3.79 -1.94
CA ILE A 16 3.44 2.51 -2.65
C ILE A 16 3.43 2.73 -4.17
N GLU A 17 2.66 3.67 -4.68
CA GLU A 17 2.61 3.99 -6.11
C GLU A 17 3.98 4.40 -6.65
N PHE A 18 4.79 5.12 -5.86
CA PHE A 18 6.17 5.44 -6.20
C PHE A 18 7.05 4.18 -6.28
N HIS A 19 6.96 3.28 -5.30
CA HIS A 19 7.70 2.01 -5.33
C HIS A 19 7.28 1.13 -6.51
N VAL A 20 5.99 0.98 -6.77
CA VAL A 20 5.46 0.21 -7.91
C VAL A 20 6.02 0.74 -9.23
N LYS A 21 5.98 2.06 -9.46
CA LYS A 21 6.55 2.68 -10.67
C LYS A 21 8.07 2.47 -10.76
N SER A 22 8.77 2.52 -9.63
CA SER A 22 10.21 2.28 -9.57
C SER A 22 10.54 0.84 -9.96
N ILE A 23 9.82 -0.14 -9.40
CA ILE A 23 9.98 -1.57 -9.73
C ILE A 23 9.68 -1.83 -11.21
N GLN A 24 8.57 -1.28 -11.75
CA GLN A 24 8.22 -1.43 -13.16
C GLN A 24 9.26 -0.82 -14.12
N SER A 25 10.02 0.18 -13.64
CA SER A 25 11.08 0.82 -14.41
C SER A 25 12.45 0.15 -14.24
N ASP A 26 12.58 -0.83 -13.32
CA ASP A 26 13.81 -1.57 -13.06
C ASP A 26 14.03 -2.69 -14.09
N ILE A 27 14.48 -2.33 -15.29
CA ILE A 27 14.67 -3.24 -16.42
C ILE A 27 15.54 -4.46 -16.06
N ASP A 28 16.52 -4.27 -15.20
CA ASP A 28 17.47 -5.32 -14.81
C ASP A 28 17.07 -6.04 -13.51
N GLY A 29 15.97 -5.62 -12.86
CA GLY A 29 15.44 -6.21 -11.63
C GLY A 29 16.37 -6.16 -10.42
N ARG A 30 17.44 -5.34 -10.46
CA ARG A 30 18.47 -5.30 -9.42
C ARG A 30 17.96 -4.79 -8.07
N HIS A 31 16.90 -4.01 -8.09
CA HIS A 31 16.31 -3.36 -6.92
C HIS A 31 14.95 -3.93 -6.55
N PHE A 32 14.44 -4.90 -7.32
CA PHE A 32 13.14 -5.53 -7.12
C PHE A 32 12.93 -5.96 -5.66
N ASP A 33 13.83 -6.78 -5.10
CA ASP A 33 13.66 -7.33 -3.76
C ASP A 33 13.57 -6.24 -2.68
N ASN A 34 14.40 -5.20 -2.79
CA ASN A 34 14.43 -4.11 -1.82
C ASN A 34 13.14 -3.28 -1.89
N TRP A 35 12.76 -2.82 -3.08
CA TRP A 35 11.57 -1.97 -3.24
C TRP A 35 10.28 -2.74 -3.02
N ASN A 36 10.22 -4.02 -3.41
CA ASN A 36 9.08 -4.88 -3.09
C ASN A 36 8.99 -5.14 -1.58
N GLY A 37 10.13 -5.33 -0.91
CA GLY A 37 10.21 -5.43 0.54
C GLY A 37 9.67 -4.18 1.25
N GLU A 38 10.09 -2.99 0.81
CA GLU A 38 9.60 -1.71 1.32
C GLU A 38 8.09 -1.53 1.08
N ALA A 39 7.61 -1.79 -0.15
CA ALA A 39 6.19 -1.70 -0.48
C ALA A 39 5.35 -2.69 0.35
N SER A 40 5.82 -3.93 0.54
CA SER A 40 5.18 -4.93 1.39
C SER A 40 5.08 -4.46 2.85
N GLN A 41 6.12 -3.82 3.36
CA GLN A 41 6.13 -3.29 4.71
C GLN A 41 5.12 -2.14 4.88
N ILE A 42 5.04 -1.22 3.92
CA ILE A 42 4.05 -0.14 3.93
C ILE A 42 2.63 -0.71 3.90
N TRP A 43 2.37 -1.74 3.08
CA TRP A 43 1.07 -2.42 3.06
C TRP A 43 0.69 -3.01 4.43
N LYS A 44 1.63 -3.70 5.10
CA LYS A 44 1.41 -4.23 6.45
C LYS A 44 1.03 -3.14 7.44
N GLU A 45 1.64 -1.96 7.33
CA GLU A 45 1.34 -0.81 8.19
C GLU A 45 -0.04 -0.21 7.88
N ILE A 46 -0.41 -0.08 6.60
CA ILE A 46 -1.76 0.34 6.20
C ILE A 46 -2.81 -0.59 6.80
N PHE A 47 -2.67 -1.91 6.62
CA PHE A 47 -3.64 -2.87 7.15
C PHE A 47 -3.69 -2.89 8.68
N ARG A 48 -2.57 -2.66 9.37
CA ARG A 48 -2.54 -2.50 10.83
C ARG A 48 -3.29 -1.25 11.29
N GLU A 49 -3.17 -0.14 10.56
CA GLU A 49 -3.91 1.08 10.89
C GLU A 49 -5.40 0.91 10.64
N ILE A 50 -5.77 0.35 9.48
CA ILE A 50 -7.17 0.06 9.12
C ILE A 50 -7.82 -0.85 10.17
N SER A 51 -7.13 -1.90 10.63
CA SER A 51 -7.69 -2.83 11.61
C SER A 51 -7.95 -2.21 12.98
N ALA A 52 -7.30 -1.09 13.29
CA ALA A 52 -7.52 -0.33 14.52
C ALA A 52 -8.61 0.77 14.39
N MET A 53 -9.20 0.97 13.20
CA MET A 53 -10.26 1.95 12.98
C MET A 53 -11.64 1.42 13.38
N GLU A 54 -12.54 2.34 13.72
CA GLU A 54 -13.97 2.04 13.88
C GLU A 54 -14.59 1.51 12.58
N ASP A 55 -15.66 0.72 12.67
CA ASP A 55 -16.17 -0.05 11.53
C ASP A 55 -16.57 0.80 10.31
N SER A 56 -17.12 1.99 10.52
CA SER A 56 -17.47 2.92 9.43
C SER A 56 -16.24 3.46 8.71
N GLU A 57 -15.24 3.92 9.46
CA GLU A 57 -13.95 4.43 8.94
C GLU A 57 -13.14 3.32 8.28
N ARG A 58 -13.17 2.11 8.87
CA ARG A 58 -12.52 0.92 8.34
C ARG A 58 -13.06 0.55 6.96
N THR A 59 -14.38 0.59 6.80
CA THR A 59 -15.03 0.30 5.51
C THR A 59 -14.59 1.31 4.45
N GLU A 60 -14.61 2.61 4.78
CA GLU A 60 -14.14 3.66 3.88
C GLU A 60 -12.65 3.49 3.51
N ALA A 61 -11.81 3.18 4.50
CA ALA A 61 -10.39 2.98 4.29
C ALA A 61 -10.07 1.75 3.43
N LEU A 62 -10.81 0.65 3.61
CA LEU A 62 -10.69 -0.56 2.79
C LEU A 62 -11.07 -0.30 1.33
N GLU A 63 -12.15 0.45 1.09
CA GLU A 63 -12.52 0.83 -0.27
C GLU A 63 -11.51 1.77 -0.92
N LEU A 64 -10.95 2.71 -0.14
CA LEU A 64 -9.92 3.62 -0.60
C LEU A 64 -8.66 2.90 -1.11
N ILE A 65 -8.23 1.81 -0.45
CA ILE A 65 -7.00 1.09 -0.82
C ILE A 65 -7.21 -0.02 -1.84
N ARG A 66 -8.48 -0.36 -2.15
CA ARG A 66 -8.84 -1.62 -2.81
C ARG A 66 -8.15 -1.80 -4.17
N GLU A 67 -8.18 -0.77 -5.00
CA GLU A 67 -7.62 -0.84 -6.35
C GLU A 67 -6.09 -0.99 -6.33
N GLN A 68 -5.41 -0.14 -5.57
CA GLN A 68 -3.95 -0.16 -5.44
C GLN A 68 -3.45 -1.46 -4.81
N TRP A 69 -4.20 -2.01 -3.84
CA TRP A 69 -3.87 -3.31 -3.25
C TRP A 69 -3.95 -4.44 -4.28
N MET A 70 -5.05 -4.49 -5.05
CA MET A 70 -5.22 -5.50 -6.10
C MET A 70 -4.15 -5.39 -7.20
N ASP A 71 -3.79 -4.16 -7.59
CA ASP A 71 -2.74 -3.92 -8.58
C ASP A 71 -1.36 -4.36 -8.07
N TYR A 72 -1.03 -4.04 -6.82
CA TYR A 72 0.19 -4.51 -6.18
C TYR A 72 0.26 -6.04 -6.11
N LEU A 73 -0.82 -6.70 -5.67
CA LEU A 73 -0.88 -8.16 -5.58
C LEU A 73 -0.63 -8.84 -6.92
N LYS A 74 -1.21 -8.30 -8.00
CA LYS A 74 -1.09 -8.85 -9.35
C LYS A 74 0.36 -8.92 -9.84
N HIS A 75 1.19 -7.97 -9.41
CA HIS A 75 2.53 -7.80 -9.96
C HIS A 75 3.65 -8.25 -9.02
N PHE A 76 3.45 -8.15 -7.70
CA PHE A 76 4.58 -8.19 -6.75
C PHE A 76 4.36 -9.08 -5.53
N ALA A 77 3.15 -9.56 -5.28
CA ALA A 77 2.94 -10.51 -4.20
C ALA A 77 3.53 -11.86 -4.56
N SER A 78 4.64 -12.21 -3.90
CA SER A 78 5.06 -13.59 -3.77
C SER A 78 4.05 -14.29 -2.87
N ILE A 79 3.14 -15.06 -3.46
CA ILE A 79 2.25 -15.99 -2.74
C ILE A 79 3.02 -17.28 -2.48
#